data_AF-A0A7C1E527-F1
#
_entry.id   AF-A0A7C1E527-F1
#
_cell.length_a   1.000
_cell.length_b   1.000
_cell.length_c   1.000
_cell.angle_alpha   90.00
_cell.angle_beta   90.00
_cell.angle_gamma   90.00
#
_symmetry.space_group_name_H-M   'P 1'
#
loop_
_entity.id
_entity.type
_entity.pdbx_description
1 polymer ?
#
loop_
_entity_poly.entity_id
_entity_poly.type
_entity_poly.pdbx_seq_one_letter_code
_entity_poly.pdbx_strand_id
1 'polypeptide(L)'
;MGHRKKGNLPGPPILAFLVFLSLACLSAPLPGQDTLPEIGITIDARNRTVRHVLDEITLQTGYDFTYDASLISGEERVQFRVKEVPLEKTLDSLFRQPRLAYRIIDRNIVIFRKNSSSPAPLNEQIDRSVLRGVVVDSRSGKPLPYATIALYGSSLGSISNQEGEFSFKLPRDLPDPLLVFSYMGYGRRFVPVKYPLGEQLVVRLEKETIPLQEVVIRYTDPEVLWKEAMERIPVNYMDEHASMTAFYRESVKRDDHYMIYSEAVLDVAKGPYRALSAGDQVSIRKGMKITDVTTEDTVMVKLRSGIYTSLSLDVVKNRPDFLSDEFPELYDLEFTDMMSYGDRLVYVISFRQKSHITDLLFKGQLYLDQETLAILAADFEFNPELIQREPGLFLVSSSPKIRIRPVFARYHANYREMNGRFHISQVRAELEMKVRKRRQWIGARYHITIEMAITDVVPGERLKISLSDRVRPDLVMADQPFEFDPAFWGIHNTIEPEASLREALQRIEHSLLEIRE
;
A
#
# COMPACT_ATOMS: atom_id res chain seq x y z
N MET A 1 16.54 -77.41 45.08
CA MET A 1 15.52 -78.01 44.19
C MET A 1 14.49 -76.94 43.85
N GLY A 2 14.19 -76.79 42.56
CA GLY A 2 13.11 -76.02 41.91
C GLY A 2 12.32 -74.97 42.69
N HIS A 3 12.24 -73.73 42.19
CA HIS A 3 11.33 -73.39 41.08
C HIS A 3 11.42 -71.91 40.72
N ARG A 4 11.50 -71.65 39.42
CA ARG A 4 11.26 -70.36 38.78
C ARG A 4 9.87 -69.83 39.14
N LYS A 5 9.77 -68.56 39.53
CA LYS A 5 8.65 -67.68 39.17
C LYS A 5 9.21 -66.35 38.68
N LYS A 6 9.02 -66.09 37.38
CA LYS A 6 9.28 -64.81 36.73
C LYS A 6 8.32 -63.78 37.33
N GLY A 7 8.85 -62.69 37.87
CA GLY A 7 8.08 -61.51 38.23
C GLY A 7 7.62 -60.79 36.97
N ASN A 8 6.32 -60.50 36.89
CA ASN A 8 5.70 -59.66 35.87
C ASN A 8 6.26 -58.23 35.95
N LEU A 9 6.76 -57.73 34.83
CA LEU A 9 6.91 -56.29 34.58
C LEU A 9 5.49 -55.69 34.41
N PRO A 10 5.15 -54.59 35.09
CA PRO A 10 3.95 -53.84 34.73
C PRO A 10 4.19 -53.18 33.36
N GLY A 11 3.28 -53.44 32.41
CA GLY A 11 3.27 -52.76 31.12
C GLY A 11 3.12 -51.24 31.29
N PRO A 12 3.52 -50.45 30.28
CA PRO A 12 3.35 -49.00 30.31
C PRO A 12 1.85 -48.64 30.37
N PRO A 13 1.49 -47.51 31.01
CA PRO A 13 0.10 -47.15 31.22
C PRO A 13 -0.57 -46.78 29.89
N ILE A 14 -1.77 -47.33 29.68
CA ILE A 14 -2.71 -47.05 28.57
C ILE A 14 -3.17 -45.57 28.53
N LEU A 15 -2.64 -44.72 29.43
CA LEU A 15 -2.94 -43.29 29.48
C LEU A 15 -2.19 -42.44 28.43
N ALA A 16 -1.23 -43.01 27.70
CA ALA A 16 -0.54 -42.33 26.61
C ALA A 16 -1.28 -42.41 25.25
N PHE A 17 -2.35 -43.21 25.13
CA PHE A 17 -3.09 -43.38 23.87
C PHE A 17 -4.37 -42.51 23.80
N LEU A 18 -4.80 -41.91 24.92
CA LEU A 18 -5.97 -41.01 24.96
C LEU A 18 -5.62 -39.52 24.89
N VAL A 19 -4.34 -39.14 24.96
CA VAL A 19 -3.87 -37.76 24.75
C VAL A 19 -3.48 -37.49 23.28
N PHE A 20 -3.36 -38.53 22.46
CA PHE A 20 -3.11 -38.39 21.01
C PHE A 20 -4.39 -38.33 20.17
N LEU A 21 -5.57 -38.61 20.76
CA LEU A 21 -6.86 -38.58 20.04
C LEU A 21 -7.65 -37.27 20.22
N SER A 22 -7.17 -36.33 21.06
CA SER A 22 -7.71 -34.97 21.17
C SER A 22 -6.96 -33.93 20.32
N LEU A 23 -5.93 -34.33 19.58
CA LEU A 23 -5.16 -33.47 18.67
C LEU A 23 -5.52 -33.64 17.18
N ALA A 24 -6.52 -34.47 16.85
CA ALA A 24 -6.87 -34.81 15.46
C ALA A 24 -8.25 -34.27 15.00
N CYS A 25 -8.88 -33.37 15.74
CA CYS A 25 -10.13 -32.73 15.34
C CYS A 25 -10.12 -31.26 15.73
N LEU A 26 -9.38 -30.44 14.98
CA LEU A 26 -9.75 -29.05 14.68
C LEU A 26 -8.90 -28.51 13.51
N SER A 27 -8.73 -29.29 12.45
CA SER A 27 -8.49 -28.70 11.12
C SER A 27 -9.85 -28.33 10.52
N ALA A 28 -10.51 -27.34 11.13
CA ALA A 28 -11.55 -26.61 10.41
C ALA A 28 -10.81 -25.79 9.33
N PRO A 29 -11.23 -25.85 8.06
CA PRO A 29 -10.66 -24.97 7.05
C PRO A 29 -10.84 -23.52 7.52
N LEU A 30 -9.72 -22.79 7.60
CA LEU A 30 -9.71 -21.34 7.74
C LEU A 30 -10.46 -20.75 6.53
N PRO A 31 -11.59 -20.03 6.71
CA PRO A 31 -12.19 -19.29 5.61
C PRO A 31 -11.27 -18.11 5.29
N GLY A 32 -10.42 -18.27 4.28
CA GLY A 32 -9.39 -17.30 3.91
C GLY A 32 -8.97 -17.38 2.44
N GLN A 33 -9.84 -17.96 1.61
CA GLN A 33 -9.87 -17.77 0.17
C GLN A 33 -11.34 -17.50 -0.15
N ASP A 34 -11.65 -16.55 -1.03
CA ASP A 34 -13.00 -16.40 -1.61
C ASP A 34 -13.32 -17.61 -2.49
N THR A 35 -13.40 -18.81 -1.90
CA THR A 35 -13.81 -20.03 -2.58
C THR A 35 -15.31 -19.96 -2.78
N LEU A 36 -15.76 -20.40 -3.96
CA LEU A 36 -17.17 -20.54 -4.24
C LEU A 36 -17.83 -21.37 -3.13
N PRO A 37 -19.05 -21.02 -2.69
CA PRO A 37 -19.73 -21.76 -1.64
C PRO A 37 -19.99 -23.20 -2.10
N GLU A 38 -19.93 -24.14 -1.16
CA GLU A 38 -20.17 -25.57 -1.40
C GLU A 38 -21.68 -25.85 -1.59
N ILE A 39 -22.28 -25.23 -2.61
CA ILE A 39 -23.68 -25.44 -2.98
C ILE A 39 -23.73 -26.54 -4.05
N GLY A 40 -24.54 -27.57 -3.81
CA GLY A 40 -24.79 -28.65 -4.76
C GLY A 40 -25.73 -28.19 -5.87
N ILE A 41 -25.27 -28.26 -7.12
CA ILE A 41 -26.01 -27.86 -8.31
C ILE A 41 -26.58 -29.08 -9.02
N THR A 42 -27.86 -29.00 -9.41
CA THR A 42 -28.52 -30.02 -10.24
C THR A 42 -29.08 -29.39 -11.50
N ILE A 43 -28.61 -29.85 -12.66
CA ILE A 43 -29.00 -29.35 -13.99
C ILE A 43 -29.11 -30.54 -14.95
N ASP A 44 -30.20 -30.62 -15.73
CA ASP A 44 -30.34 -31.51 -16.91
C ASP A 44 -30.60 -30.65 -18.15
N ALA A 45 -29.54 -30.01 -18.65
CA ALA A 45 -29.59 -29.15 -19.82
C ALA A 45 -29.32 -29.94 -21.09
N ARG A 46 -30.36 -30.17 -21.89
CA ARG A 46 -30.26 -30.82 -23.20
C ARG A 46 -30.30 -29.77 -24.30
N ASN A 47 -29.15 -29.50 -24.91
CA ASN A 47 -29.02 -28.55 -26.01
C ASN A 47 -29.50 -27.15 -25.60
N ARG A 48 -28.97 -26.58 -24.52
CA ARG A 48 -29.28 -25.23 -24.02
C ARG A 48 -28.07 -24.31 -24.17
N THR A 49 -28.28 -23.00 -24.19
CA THR A 49 -27.17 -22.04 -24.25
C THR A 49 -26.42 -22.01 -22.93
N VAL A 50 -25.11 -21.70 -22.96
CA VAL A 50 -24.31 -21.51 -21.74
C VAL A 50 -24.95 -20.46 -20.83
N ARG A 51 -25.47 -19.36 -21.39
CA ARG A 51 -26.22 -18.33 -20.64
C ARG A 51 -27.39 -18.93 -19.87
N HIS A 52 -28.21 -19.77 -20.51
CA HIS A 52 -29.35 -20.41 -19.86
C HIS A 52 -28.92 -21.34 -18.71
N VAL A 53 -27.80 -22.06 -18.88
CA VAL A 53 -27.26 -22.89 -17.80
C VAL A 53 -26.77 -22.03 -16.63
N LEU A 54 -26.14 -20.88 -16.90
CA LEU A 54 -25.74 -19.94 -15.86
C LEU A 54 -26.94 -19.31 -15.14
N ASP A 55 -28.00 -18.94 -15.86
CA ASP A 55 -29.24 -18.42 -15.27
C ASP A 55 -29.91 -19.47 -14.35
N GLU A 56 -29.89 -20.76 -14.72
CA GLU A 56 -30.36 -21.85 -13.85
C GLU A 56 -29.52 -21.98 -12.57
N ILE A 57 -28.20 -21.75 -12.66
CA ILE A 57 -27.31 -21.73 -11.50
C ILE A 57 -27.60 -20.50 -10.63
N THR A 58 -27.83 -19.33 -11.23
CA THR A 58 -28.23 -18.11 -10.52
C THR A 58 -29.51 -18.31 -9.73
N LEU A 59 -30.51 -18.99 -10.29
CA LEU A 59 -31.76 -19.31 -9.57
C LEU A 59 -31.55 -20.24 -8.37
N GLN A 60 -30.59 -21.17 -8.44
CA GLN A 60 -30.30 -22.11 -7.35
C GLN A 60 -29.41 -21.49 -6.25
N THR A 61 -28.50 -20.60 -6.63
CA THR A 61 -27.43 -20.10 -5.74
C THR A 61 -27.64 -18.67 -5.28
N GLY A 62 -28.44 -17.89 -6.02
CA GLY A 62 -28.62 -16.46 -5.80
C GLY A 62 -27.46 -15.58 -6.25
N TYR A 63 -26.47 -16.11 -6.99
CA TYR A 63 -25.36 -15.34 -7.57
C TYR A 63 -25.55 -15.08 -9.06
N ASP A 64 -25.40 -13.83 -9.47
CA ASP A 64 -25.36 -13.43 -10.89
C ASP A 64 -23.98 -13.74 -11.50
N PHE A 65 -23.89 -13.90 -12.82
CA PHE A 65 -22.61 -14.18 -13.50
C PHE A 65 -22.15 -13.02 -14.37
N THR A 66 -20.90 -12.61 -14.20
CA THR A 66 -20.22 -11.64 -15.07
C THR A 66 -19.06 -12.32 -15.79
N TYR A 67 -19.04 -12.25 -17.11
CA TYR A 67 -18.00 -12.86 -17.94
C TYR A 67 -17.87 -12.15 -19.28
N ASP A 68 -16.66 -12.20 -19.85
CA ASP A 68 -16.36 -11.69 -21.18
C ASP A 68 -16.85 -12.69 -22.24
N ALA A 69 -17.57 -12.20 -23.27
CA ALA A 69 -18.08 -13.01 -24.38
C ALA A 69 -16.96 -13.63 -25.26
N SER A 70 -15.74 -13.08 -25.19
CA SER A 70 -14.54 -13.61 -25.85
C SER A 70 -13.89 -14.76 -25.06
N LEU A 71 -14.14 -14.84 -23.74
CA LEU A 71 -13.71 -15.96 -22.90
C LEU A 71 -14.72 -17.10 -22.95
N ILE A 72 -16.02 -16.75 -22.92
CA ILE A 72 -17.14 -17.68 -22.90
C ILE A 72 -18.22 -17.17 -23.85
N SER A 73 -18.53 -17.93 -24.89
CA SER A 73 -19.68 -17.61 -25.73
C SER A 73 -20.98 -18.00 -25.02
N GLY A 74 -21.72 -17.00 -24.54
CA GLY A 74 -23.01 -17.22 -23.86
C GLY A 74 -24.06 -17.92 -24.72
N GLU A 75 -23.93 -17.84 -26.05
CA GLU A 75 -24.85 -18.45 -27.03
C GLU A 75 -24.41 -19.86 -27.47
N GLU A 76 -23.24 -20.32 -27.04
CA GLU A 76 -22.78 -21.69 -27.28
C GLU A 76 -23.78 -22.69 -26.69
N ARG A 77 -24.13 -23.72 -27.46
CA ARG A 77 -25.10 -24.73 -27.04
C ARG A 77 -24.39 -25.92 -26.43
N VAL A 78 -24.76 -26.27 -25.21
CA VAL A 78 -24.17 -27.37 -24.44
C VAL A 78 -25.18 -28.47 -24.15
N GLN A 79 -24.67 -29.69 -24.03
CA GLN A 79 -25.35 -30.80 -23.35
C GLN A 79 -24.64 -31.00 -22.02
N PHE A 80 -25.33 -30.66 -20.93
CA PHE A 80 -24.74 -30.58 -19.61
C PHE A 80 -25.68 -31.21 -18.58
N ARG A 81 -25.20 -32.24 -17.88
CA ARG A 81 -25.95 -32.91 -16.83
C ARG A 81 -25.09 -33.09 -15.60
N VAL A 82 -25.55 -32.53 -14.49
CA VAL A 82 -24.97 -32.71 -13.16
C VAL A 82 -26.09 -32.91 -12.14
N LYS A 83 -25.82 -33.67 -11.09
CA LYS A 83 -26.75 -33.88 -9.98
C LYS A 83 -25.98 -33.76 -8.68
N GLU A 84 -26.37 -32.78 -7.85
CA GLU A 84 -25.74 -32.48 -6.55
C GLU A 84 -24.21 -32.31 -6.63
N VAL A 85 -23.72 -31.62 -7.66
CA VAL A 85 -22.28 -31.36 -7.86
C VAL A 85 -21.91 -29.99 -7.31
N PRO A 86 -20.79 -29.81 -6.57
CA PRO A 86 -20.38 -28.50 -6.07
C PRO A 86 -20.28 -27.44 -7.17
N LEU A 87 -20.63 -26.20 -6.86
CA LEU A 87 -20.68 -25.08 -7.80
C LEU A 87 -19.39 -24.92 -8.62
N GLU A 88 -18.22 -24.93 -7.98
CA GLU A 88 -16.93 -24.84 -8.69
C GLU A 88 -16.74 -25.98 -9.70
N LYS A 89 -17.01 -27.22 -9.29
CA LYS A 89 -16.91 -28.41 -10.17
C LYS A 89 -17.93 -28.39 -11.29
N THR A 90 -19.10 -27.81 -11.03
CA THR A 90 -20.14 -27.58 -12.03
C THR A 90 -19.66 -26.59 -13.09
N LEU A 91 -19.09 -25.46 -12.68
CA LEU A 91 -18.54 -24.45 -13.60
C LEU A 91 -17.34 -24.99 -14.39
N ASP A 92 -16.42 -25.71 -13.75
CA ASP A 92 -15.29 -26.37 -14.42
C ASP A 92 -15.76 -27.35 -15.51
N SER A 93 -16.80 -28.13 -15.19
CA SER A 93 -17.38 -29.10 -16.13
C SER A 93 -18.17 -28.45 -17.25
N LEU A 94 -18.80 -27.30 -16.98
CA LEU A 94 -19.57 -26.52 -17.94
C LEU A 94 -18.64 -25.90 -18.99
N PHE A 95 -17.57 -25.22 -18.56
CA PHE A 95 -16.68 -24.51 -19.48
C PHE A 95 -15.59 -25.38 -20.08
N ARG A 96 -15.17 -26.47 -19.41
CA ARG A 96 -14.10 -27.37 -19.86
C ARG A 96 -12.79 -26.66 -20.22
N GLN A 97 -12.55 -25.49 -19.63
CA GLN A 97 -11.36 -24.68 -19.86
C GLN A 97 -10.53 -24.58 -18.57
N PRO A 98 -9.41 -25.31 -18.45
CA PRO A 98 -8.62 -25.38 -17.20
C PRO A 98 -7.90 -24.05 -16.84
N ARG A 99 -8.00 -23.05 -17.73
CA ARG A 99 -7.45 -21.71 -17.52
C ARG A 99 -8.51 -20.73 -17.02
N LEU A 100 -9.75 -21.13 -16.79
CA LEU A 100 -10.74 -20.26 -16.16
C LEU A 100 -10.64 -20.36 -14.64
N ALA A 101 -10.90 -19.25 -13.98
CA ALA A 101 -11.01 -19.13 -12.54
C ALA A 101 -12.25 -18.28 -12.23
N TYR A 102 -12.79 -18.47 -11.03
CA TYR A 102 -14.01 -17.83 -10.57
C TYR A 102 -13.73 -17.11 -9.27
N ARG A 103 -14.37 -15.96 -9.08
CA ARG A 103 -14.37 -15.26 -7.79
C ARG A 103 -15.71 -14.61 -7.54
N ILE A 104 -16.13 -14.63 -6.28
CA ILE A 104 -17.32 -13.91 -5.83
C ILE A 104 -16.94 -12.46 -5.55
N ILE A 105 -17.76 -11.55 -6.06
CA ILE A 105 -17.78 -10.13 -5.69
C ILE A 105 -19.21 -9.81 -5.33
N ASP A 106 -19.48 -9.55 -4.04
CA ASP A 106 -20.82 -9.36 -3.50
C ASP A 106 -21.76 -10.53 -3.87
N ARG A 107 -22.72 -10.25 -4.76
CA ARG A 107 -23.71 -11.21 -5.28
C ARG A 107 -23.42 -11.66 -6.71
N ASN A 108 -22.22 -11.41 -7.22
CA ASN A 108 -21.80 -11.78 -8.57
C ASN A 108 -20.62 -12.77 -8.54
N ILE A 109 -20.67 -13.80 -9.38
CA ILE A 109 -19.53 -14.65 -9.72
C ILE A 109 -18.90 -14.11 -11.00
N VAL A 110 -17.68 -13.61 -10.87
CA VAL A 110 -16.87 -13.13 -12.00
C VAL A 110 -16.02 -14.27 -12.53
N ILE A 111 -16.08 -14.50 -13.85
CA ILE A 111 -15.32 -15.55 -14.54
C ILE A 111 -14.17 -14.90 -15.32
N PHE A 112 -12.94 -15.33 -15.05
CA PHE A 112 -11.73 -14.73 -15.63
C PHE A 112 -10.68 -15.80 -15.97
N ARG A 113 -9.64 -15.43 -16.73
CA ARG A 113 -8.55 -16.34 -17.11
C ARG A 113 -7.43 -16.33 -16.07
N LYS A 114 -7.05 -17.51 -15.57
CA LYS A 114 -5.87 -17.76 -14.74
C LYS A 114 -4.61 -17.58 -15.59
N ASN A 115 -3.89 -16.47 -15.40
CA ASN A 115 -2.63 -16.23 -16.09
C ASN A 115 -1.52 -17.14 -15.57
N SER A 116 -0.84 -17.80 -16.50
CA SER A 116 0.41 -18.54 -16.31
C SER A 116 1.58 -17.56 -16.15
N SER A 117 2.25 -17.63 -14.99
CA SER A 117 3.68 -17.35 -14.72
C SER A 117 4.38 -16.15 -15.40
N SER A 118 4.92 -15.27 -14.54
CA SER A 118 5.89 -14.18 -14.75
C SER A 118 5.40 -12.99 -15.58
N PRO A 119 5.31 -11.77 -15.00
CA PRO A 119 5.52 -10.56 -15.79
C PRO A 119 6.98 -10.59 -16.23
N ALA A 120 7.20 -10.59 -17.54
CA ALA A 120 8.44 -10.02 -18.07
C ALA A 120 8.56 -8.57 -17.55
N PRO A 121 9.78 -8.01 -17.42
CA PRO A 121 9.95 -6.59 -17.12
C PRO A 121 9.05 -5.76 -18.03
N LEU A 122 8.39 -4.75 -17.46
CA LEU A 122 7.50 -3.83 -18.19
C LEU A 122 8.15 -3.45 -19.53
N ASN A 123 7.60 -3.98 -20.63
CA ASN A 123 8.07 -3.64 -21.96
C ASN A 123 7.68 -2.18 -22.22
N GLU A 124 8.65 -1.30 -22.50
CA GLU A 124 8.43 0.13 -22.79
C GLU A 124 7.51 0.38 -24.01
N GLN A 125 7.13 -0.69 -24.72
CA GLN A 125 6.25 -0.68 -25.89
C GLN A 125 4.74 -0.83 -25.58
N ILE A 126 4.31 -0.99 -24.32
CA ILE A 126 2.87 -1.04 -24.02
C ILE A 126 2.27 0.37 -24.08
N ASP A 127 1.49 0.62 -25.13
CA ASP A 127 0.73 1.85 -25.29
C ASP A 127 -0.32 1.98 -24.17
N ARG A 128 -0.29 3.10 -23.44
CA ARG A 128 -1.19 3.36 -22.31
C ARG A 128 -2.04 4.59 -22.57
N SER A 129 -3.28 4.55 -22.12
CA SER A 129 -4.18 5.70 -22.10
C SER A 129 -4.26 6.28 -20.69
N VAL A 130 -4.30 7.60 -20.58
CA VAL A 130 -4.34 8.32 -19.29
C VAL A 130 -5.78 8.61 -18.93
N LEU A 131 -6.27 8.01 -17.84
CA LEU A 131 -7.52 8.40 -17.19
C LEU A 131 -7.22 9.50 -16.18
N ARG A 132 -7.97 10.61 -16.22
CA ARG A 132 -7.86 11.71 -15.26
C ARG A 132 -9.16 11.85 -14.48
N GLY A 133 -9.07 12.31 -13.25
CA GLY A 133 -10.24 12.48 -12.42
C GLY A 133 -9.98 13.21 -11.11
N VAL A 134 -11.01 13.26 -10.28
CA VAL A 134 -10.97 13.77 -8.91
C VAL A 134 -11.73 12.82 -7.99
N VAL A 135 -11.19 12.58 -6.79
CA VAL A 135 -11.83 11.81 -5.72
C VAL A 135 -12.34 12.79 -4.67
N VAL A 136 -13.63 12.70 -4.35
CA VAL A 136 -14.30 13.61 -3.40
C VAL A 136 -15.20 12.84 -2.42
N ASP A 137 -15.44 13.42 -1.25
CA ASP A 137 -16.48 12.96 -0.34
C ASP A 137 -17.86 13.22 -0.96
N SER A 138 -18.68 12.16 -1.02
CA SER A 138 -20.01 12.18 -1.66
C SER A 138 -20.97 13.21 -1.07
N ARG A 139 -20.85 13.52 0.22
CA ARG A 139 -21.80 14.39 0.95
C ARG A 139 -21.39 15.85 0.97
N SER A 140 -20.14 16.13 1.32
CA SER A 140 -19.58 17.47 1.47
C SER A 140 -18.99 18.00 0.18
N GLY A 141 -18.69 17.13 -0.79
CA GLY A 141 -18.00 17.49 -2.03
C GLY A 141 -16.54 17.88 -1.85
N LYS A 142 -15.99 17.74 -0.62
CA LYS A 142 -14.59 18.06 -0.34
C LYS A 142 -13.66 17.05 -1.03
N PRO A 143 -12.49 17.49 -1.54
CA PRO A 143 -11.51 16.58 -2.10
C PRO A 143 -11.01 15.58 -1.05
N LEU A 144 -10.74 14.35 -1.49
CA LEU A 144 -10.13 13.31 -0.68
C LEU A 144 -8.65 13.19 -1.07
N PRO A 145 -7.75 13.79 -0.29
CA PRO A 145 -6.33 13.77 -0.60
C PRO A 145 -5.75 12.39 -0.37
N TYR A 146 -4.87 11.93 -1.26
CA TYR A 146 -4.19 10.63 -1.13
C TYR A 146 -5.11 9.41 -1.06
N ALA A 147 -6.27 9.49 -1.71
CA ALA A 147 -7.10 8.33 -1.97
C ALA A 147 -6.31 7.32 -2.82
N THR A 148 -6.35 6.06 -2.43
CA THR A 148 -5.69 4.96 -3.15
C THR A 148 -6.50 4.61 -4.39
N ILE A 149 -5.82 4.41 -5.51
CA ILE A 149 -6.40 4.04 -6.79
C ILE A 149 -5.63 2.82 -7.28
N ALA A 150 -6.32 1.71 -7.51
CA ALA A 150 -5.68 0.48 -7.96
C ALA A 150 -6.44 -0.13 -9.14
N LEU A 151 -5.72 -0.71 -10.09
CA LEU A 151 -6.32 -1.62 -11.06
C LEU A 151 -6.62 -2.93 -10.35
N TYR A 152 -7.89 -3.33 -10.34
CA TYR A 152 -8.33 -4.48 -9.59
C TYR A 152 -7.66 -5.77 -10.08
N GLY A 153 -7.15 -6.58 -9.14
CA GLY A 153 -6.42 -7.81 -9.45
C GLY A 153 -5.04 -7.59 -10.07
N SER A 154 -4.55 -6.35 -10.10
CA SER A 154 -3.23 -5.99 -10.58
C SER A 154 -2.40 -5.33 -9.46
N SER A 155 -1.09 -5.36 -9.62
CA SER A 155 -0.14 -4.59 -8.82
C SER A 155 -0.15 -3.09 -9.17
N LEU A 156 -0.70 -2.72 -10.33
CA LEU A 156 -0.73 -1.37 -10.86
C LEU A 156 -1.60 -0.45 -10.01
N GLY A 157 -1.00 0.63 -9.51
CA GLY A 157 -1.67 1.60 -8.64
C GLY A 157 -1.21 3.03 -8.85
N SER A 158 -1.97 3.97 -8.29
CA SER A 158 -1.68 5.40 -8.16
C SER A 158 -2.41 5.95 -6.93
N ILE A 159 -2.24 7.24 -6.64
CA ILE A 159 -2.97 7.93 -5.57
C ILE A 159 -3.44 9.32 -6.04
N SER A 160 -4.46 9.88 -5.39
CA SER A 160 -4.82 11.29 -5.62
C SER A 160 -3.85 12.25 -4.91
N ASN A 161 -3.77 13.49 -5.41
CA ASN A 161 -2.98 14.57 -4.80
C ASN A 161 -3.77 15.27 -3.67
N GLN A 162 -3.24 16.36 -3.12
CA GLN A 162 -3.90 17.17 -2.07
C GLN A 162 -5.27 17.75 -2.45
N GLU A 163 -5.50 17.96 -3.75
CA GLU A 163 -6.74 18.49 -4.32
C GLU A 163 -7.70 17.35 -4.72
N GLY A 164 -7.37 16.10 -4.39
CA GLY A 164 -8.13 14.92 -4.76
C GLY A 164 -7.98 14.54 -6.25
N GLU A 165 -7.20 15.29 -7.04
CA GLU A 165 -6.98 15.02 -8.45
C GLU A 165 -6.08 13.80 -8.64
N PHE A 166 -6.31 13.05 -9.71
CA PHE A 166 -5.49 11.89 -10.06
C PHE A 166 -5.30 11.72 -11.55
N SER A 167 -4.23 11.02 -11.91
CA SER A 167 -4.08 10.36 -13.19
C SER A 167 -3.69 8.89 -13.03
N PHE A 168 -4.21 8.08 -13.94
CA PHE A 168 -3.97 6.65 -13.95
C PHE A 168 -3.78 6.18 -15.39
N LYS A 169 -2.60 5.63 -15.70
CA LYS A 169 -2.23 5.12 -17.01
C LYS A 169 -2.60 3.66 -17.13
N LEU A 170 -3.59 3.37 -17.96
CA LEU A 170 -4.10 2.02 -18.21
C LEU A 170 -3.54 1.46 -19.52
N PRO A 171 -3.05 0.21 -19.54
CA PRO A 171 -2.76 -0.50 -20.80
C PRO A 171 -3.97 -0.48 -21.75
N ARG A 172 -3.76 -0.12 -23.02
CA ARG A 172 -4.84 0.03 -24.02
C ARG A 172 -5.49 -1.26 -24.46
N ASP A 173 -4.82 -2.38 -24.23
CA ASP A 173 -5.24 -3.73 -24.59
C ASP A 173 -6.08 -4.41 -23.49
N LEU A 174 -6.32 -3.74 -22.36
CA LEU A 174 -7.26 -4.21 -21.35
C LEU A 174 -8.70 -3.99 -21.83
N PRO A 175 -9.51 -5.03 -22.04
CA PRO A 175 -10.85 -4.87 -22.60
C PRO A 175 -11.82 -4.16 -21.64
N ASP A 176 -11.75 -4.49 -20.33
CA ASP A 176 -12.66 -3.95 -19.30
C ASP A 176 -11.93 -3.66 -17.97
N PRO A 177 -11.08 -2.61 -17.90
CA PRO A 177 -10.38 -2.27 -16.67
C PRO A 177 -11.34 -1.86 -15.56
N LEU A 178 -11.18 -2.46 -14.38
CA LEU A 178 -11.92 -2.12 -13.17
C LEU A 178 -10.99 -1.41 -12.18
N LEU A 179 -11.25 -0.13 -11.90
CA LEU A 179 -10.49 0.61 -10.90
C LEU A 179 -11.17 0.53 -9.53
N VAL A 180 -10.36 0.38 -8.49
CA VAL A 180 -10.81 0.44 -7.10
C VAL A 180 -10.26 1.69 -6.45
N PHE A 181 -11.17 2.46 -5.85
CA PHE A 181 -10.86 3.65 -5.07
C PHE A 181 -11.12 3.35 -3.61
N SER A 182 -10.16 3.67 -2.73
CA SER A 182 -10.29 3.50 -1.29
C SER A 182 -9.67 4.66 -0.52
N TYR A 183 -10.28 5.00 0.61
CA TYR A 183 -9.81 6.05 1.49
C TYR A 183 -10.19 5.73 2.94
N MET A 184 -9.34 6.13 3.90
CA MET A 184 -9.53 5.78 5.31
C MET A 184 -10.79 6.47 5.87
N GLY A 185 -11.70 5.68 6.44
CA GLY A 185 -13.01 6.11 6.96
C GLY A 185 -14.14 6.06 5.92
N TYR A 186 -13.89 5.48 4.75
CA TYR A 186 -14.81 5.46 3.61
C TYR A 186 -14.95 4.05 3.04
N GLY A 187 -16.13 3.79 2.50
CA GLY A 187 -16.40 2.58 1.74
C GLY A 187 -15.65 2.58 0.42
N ARG A 188 -15.33 1.38 -0.07
CA ARG A 188 -14.65 1.18 -1.35
C ARG A 188 -15.56 1.47 -2.53
N ARG A 189 -14.99 1.98 -3.62
CA ARG A 189 -15.72 2.21 -4.86
C ARG A 189 -15.05 1.52 -6.04
N PHE A 190 -15.78 0.61 -6.66
CA PHE A 190 -15.39 -0.03 -7.92
C PHE A 190 -15.95 0.77 -9.10
N VAL A 191 -15.08 1.15 -10.03
CA VAL A 191 -15.44 1.94 -11.22
C VAL A 191 -14.96 1.22 -12.48
N PRO A 192 -15.88 0.65 -13.29
CA PRO A 192 -15.52 0.11 -14.58
C PRO A 192 -15.15 1.24 -15.54
N VAL A 193 -14.02 1.08 -16.23
CA VAL A 193 -13.51 2.05 -17.20
C VAL A 193 -13.77 1.51 -18.60
N LYS A 194 -14.36 2.34 -19.47
CA LYS A 194 -14.64 1.99 -20.86
C LYS A 194 -13.74 2.78 -21.80
N TYR A 195 -13.32 2.14 -22.89
CA TYR A 195 -12.59 2.80 -23.97
C TYR A 195 -13.53 3.28 -25.08
N PRO A 196 -13.17 4.36 -25.81
CA PRO A 196 -12.05 5.27 -25.54
C PRO A 196 -12.29 6.05 -24.24
N LEU A 197 -11.20 6.44 -23.56
CA LEU A 197 -11.33 7.22 -22.32
C LEU A 197 -12.01 8.57 -22.63
N GLY A 198 -13.09 8.87 -21.90
CA GLY A 198 -13.88 10.09 -22.04
C GLY A 198 -13.38 11.26 -21.17
N GLU A 199 -14.30 12.15 -20.78
CA GLU A 199 -14.04 13.31 -19.93
C GLU A 199 -13.59 12.93 -18.50
N GLN A 200 -13.14 13.94 -17.74
CA GLN A 200 -12.59 13.80 -16.39
C GLN A 200 -13.57 13.05 -15.44
N LEU A 201 -13.09 11.98 -14.81
CA LEU A 201 -13.89 11.13 -13.94
C LEU A 201 -14.04 11.77 -12.54
N VAL A 202 -15.27 11.99 -12.09
CA VAL A 202 -15.55 12.40 -10.70
C VAL A 202 -15.95 11.16 -9.89
N VAL A 203 -15.06 10.71 -9.01
CA VAL A 203 -15.31 9.59 -8.10
C VAL A 203 -15.77 10.12 -6.75
N ARG A 204 -16.96 9.69 -6.33
CA ARG A 204 -17.53 10.05 -5.03
C ARG A 204 -17.41 8.86 -4.09
N LEU A 205 -16.74 9.03 -2.96
CA LEU A 205 -16.68 8.02 -1.90
C LEU A 205 -17.69 8.35 -0.81
N GLU A 206 -18.33 7.32 -0.28
CA GLU A 206 -19.28 7.45 0.82
C GLU A 206 -18.55 7.22 2.13
N LYS A 207 -18.64 8.20 3.04
CA LYS A 207 -18.10 8.03 4.39
C LYS A 207 -18.86 6.91 5.06
N GLU A 208 -18.14 5.90 5.49
CA GLU A 208 -18.73 4.76 6.16
C GLU A 208 -18.61 5.00 7.65
N THR A 209 -19.72 5.37 8.27
CA THR A 209 -19.80 5.46 9.72
C THR A 209 -20.10 4.08 10.24
N ILE A 210 -19.13 3.47 10.91
CA ILE A 210 -19.44 2.34 11.78
C ILE A 210 -20.23 2.95 12.94
N PRO A 211 -21.53 2.64 13.09
CA PRO A 211 -22.16 2.93 14.37
C PRO A 211 -21.31 2.19 15.41
N LEU A 212 -20.88 2.87 16.47
CA LEU A 212 -20.53 2.16 17.69
C LEU A 212 -21.79 1.39 18.10
N GLN A 213 -22.03 0.23 17.51
CA GLN A 213 -22.69 -0.82 18.23
C GLN A 213 -21.87 -0.95 19.51
N GLU A 214 -22.54 -1.19 20.63
CA GLU A 214 -21.93 -1.96 21.71
C GLU A 214 -21.57 -3.35 21.13
N VAL A 215 -20.70 -3.41 20.11
CA VAL A 215 -19.82 -4.55 19.91
C VAL A 215 -19.14 -4.62 21.24
N VAL A 216 -19.53 -5.62 22.02
CA VAL A 216 -19.01 -5.89 23.35
C VAL A 216 -17.53 -5.53 23.30
N ILE A 217 -17.19 -4.39 23.92
CA ILE A 217 -15.81 -3.95 24.12
C ILE A 217 -15.29 -4.98 25.11
N ARG A 218 -14.96 -6.17 24.62
CA ARG A 218 -14.17 -7.14 25.35
C ARG A 218 -12.78 -6.55 25.32
N TYR A 219 -12.54 -5.58 26.19
CA TYR A 219 -11.24 -5.19 26.72
C TYR A 219 -10.08 -5.64 25.83
N THR A 220 -9.94 -5.08 24.64
CA THR A 220 -8.76 -5.34 23.83
C THR A 220 -7.72 -4.39 24.36
N ASP A 221 -6.99 -4.89 25.35
CA ASP A 221 -5.80 -4.26 25.88
C ASP A 221 -4.92 -3.88 24.67
N PRO A 222 -4.66 -2.57 24.45
CA PRO A 222 -3.91 -2.14 23.28
C PRO A 222 -2.49 -2.70 23.29
N GLU A 223 -1.91 -3.05 24.45
CA GLU A 223 -0.63 -3.75 24.54
C GLU A 223 -0.73 -5.17 23.97
N VAL A 224 -1.83 -5.88 24.22
CA VAL A 224 -2.09 -7.21 23.65
C VAL A 224 -2.28 -7.11 22.14
N LEU A 225 -3.06 -6.14 21.66
CA LEU A 225 -3.25 -5.90 20.23
C LEU A 225 -1.92 -5.59 19.52
N TRP A 226 -1.12 -4.68 20.09
CA TRP A 226 0.19 -4.33 19.55
C TRP A 226 1.10 -5.57 19.49
N LYS A 227 1.15 -6.35 20.57
CA LYS A 227 1.99 -7.55 20.66
C LYS A 227 1.59 -8.60 19.62
N GLU A 228 0.30 -8.90 19.51
CA GLU A 228 -0.20 -9.84 18.51
C GLU A 228 0.05 -9.34 17.08
N ALA A 229 -0.14 -8.05 16.82
CA ALA A 229 0.19 -7.46 15.52
C ALA A 229 1.67 -7.67 15.19
N MET A 230 2.57 -7.52 16.18
CA MET A 230 4.00 -7.78 16.01
C MET A 230 4.31 -9.24 15.70
N GLU A 231 3.72 -10.16 16.45
CA GLU A 231 3.89 -11.61 16.25
C GLU A 231 3.35 -12.07 14.88
N ARG A 232 2.36 -11.38 14.31
CA ARG A 232 1.75 -11.73 13.02
C ARG A 232 2.44 -11.10 11.80
N ILE A 233 3.44 -10.24 11.97
CA ILE A 233 4.16 -9.68 10.81
C ILE A 233 4.70 -10.76 9.85
N PRO A 234 5.31 -11.87 10.32
CA PRO A 234 5.81 -12.92 9.42
C PRO A 234 4.74 -13.60 8.57
N VAL A 235 3.46 -13.53 8.97
CA VAL A 235 2.33 -14.09 8.22
C VAL A 235 1.55 -13.04 7.43
N ASN A 236 1.57 -11.79 7.88
CA ASN A 236 0.83 -10.70 7.25
C ASN A 236 1.61 -10.05 6.10
N TYR A 237 2.95 -10.00 6.13
CA TYR A 237 3.73 -9.22 5.15
C TYR A 237 4.52 -10.08 4.19
N MET A 238 4.82 -9.54 3.00
CA MET A 238 5.61 -10.23 1.98
C MET A 238 6.95 -10.72 2.56
N ASP A 239 7.30 -11.98 2.33
CA ASP A 239 8.53 -12.57 2.87
C ASP A 239 9.41 -13.21 1.78
N GLU A 240 9.18 -12.80 0.55
CA GLU A 240 10.04 -13.05 -0.59
C GLU A 240 10.69 -11.76 -1.07
N HIS A 241 11.69 -11.88 -1.94
CA HIS A 241 12.20 -10.71 -2.64
C HIS A 241 11.15 -10.19 -3.61
N ALA A 242 11.15 -8.89 -3.86
CA ALA A 242 10.31 -8.31 -4.90
C ALA A 242 11.05 -7.19 -5.63
N SER A 243 10.70 -7.00 -6.89
CA SER A 243 10.98 -5.78 -7.64
C SER A 243 9.80 -4.83 -7.47
N MET A 244 10.05 -3.54 -7.26
CA MET A 244 8.99 -2.53 -7.22
C MET A 244 9.36 -1.32 -8.06
N THR A 245 8.36 -0.70 -8.68
CA THR A 245 8.49 0.62 -9.30
C THR A 245 7.82 1.66 -8.42
N ALA A 246 8.57 2.68 -8.01
CA ALA A 246 8.05 3.75 -7.18
C ALA A 246 8.08 5.09 -7.91
N PHE A 247 7.03 5.87 -7.72
CA PHE A 247 7.03 7.29 -7.98
C PHE A 247 7.55 8.01 -6.73
N TYR A 248 8.45 8.97 -6.90
CA TYR A 248 9.02 9.79 -5.84
C TYR A 248 8.91 11.28 -6.17
N ARG A 249 8.53 12.09 -5.19
CA ARG A 249 8.46 13.54 -5.26
C ARG A 249 9.07 14.16 -4.00
N GLU A 250 9.84 15.23 -4.19
CA GLU A 250 10.38 16.07 -3.14
C GLU A 250 10.13 17.53 -3.47
N SER A 251 9.73 18.31 -2.48
CA SER A 251 9.71 19.76 -2.59
C SER A 251 10.27 20.44 -1.34
N VAL A 252 10.91 21.58 -1.55
CA VAL A 252 11.39 22.47 -0.49
C VAL A 252 10.83 23.86 -0.77
N LYS A 253 10.02 24.38 0.16
CA LYS A 253 9.50 25.74 0.14
C LYS A 253 10.22 26.60 1.16
N ARG A 254 10.47 27.87 0.82
CA ARG A 254 10.87 28.93 1.74
C ARG A 254 9.82 30.03 1.74
N ASP A 255 9.18 30.27 2.88
CA ASP A 255 8.11 31.27 3.03
C ASP A 255 7.10 31.17 1.86
N ASP A 256 6.59 29.95 1.65
CA ASP A 256 5.66 29.52 0.59
C ASP A 256 6.16 29.59 -0.87
N HIS A 257 7.42 29.96 -1.10
CA HIS A 257 8.04 29.92 -2.42
C HIS A 257 8.80 28.60 -2.63
N TYR A 258 8.50 27.88 -3.70
CA TYR A 258 9.24 26.67 -4.09
C TYR A 258 10.69 27.04 -4.44
N MET A 259 11.64 26.46 -3.72
CA MET A 259 13.07 26.56 -3.98
C MET A 259 13.59 25.35 -4.74
N ILE A 260 13.13 24.17 -4.35
CA ILE A 260 13.52 22.89 -4.95
C ILE A 260 12.25 22.09 -5.19
N TYR A 261 12.18 21.49 -6.36
CA TYR A 261 11.18 20.50 -6.71
C TYR A 261 11.86 19.40 -7.52
N SER A 262 11.76 18.16 -7.08
CA SER A 262 12.36 17.01 -7.75
C SER A 262 11.37 15.86 -7.83
N GLU A 263 11.40 15.14 -8.93
CA GLU A 263 10.61 13.94 -9.14
C GLU A 263 11.46 12.83 -9.74
N ALA A 264 11.13 11.59 -9.42
CA ALA A 264 11.85 10.43 -9.90
C ALA A 264 10.94 9.22 -10.07
N VAL A 265 11.28 8.38 -11.05
CA VAL A 265 10.85 6.99 -11.11
C VAL A 265 12.00 6.14 -10.57
N LEU A 266 11.69 5.31 -9.59
CA LEU A 266 12.65 4.50 -8.86
C LEU A 266 12.40 3.02 -9.11
N ASP A 267 13.48 2.26 -9.23
CA ASP A 267 13.46 0.80 -9.14
C ASP A 267 13.91 0.40 -7.74
N VAL A 268 13.06 -0.31 -7.00
CA VAL A 268 13.32 -0.75 -5.63
C VAL A 268 13.47 -2.27 -5.60
N ALA A 269 14.63 -2.75 -5.19
CA ALA A 269 14.83 -4.16 -4.86
C ALA A 269 14.45 -4.36 -3.39
N LYS A 270 13.22 -4.85 -3.16
CA LYS A 270 12.66 -5.10 -1.83
C LYS A 270 13.17 -6.43 -1.27
N GLY A 271 13.70 -6.39 -0.05
CA GLY A 271 14.03 -7.58 0.72
C GLY A 271 12.83 -8.14 1.50
N PRO A 272 12.82 -9.44 1.85
CA PRO A 272 11.82 -10.04 2.73
C PRO A 272 11.63 -9.25 4.03
N TYR A 273 10.40 -9.12 4.53
CA TYR A 273 10.13 -8.35 5.75
C TYR A 273 10.74 -8.97 7.01
N ARG A 274 10.98 -10.28 7.06
CA ARG A 274 11.70 -10.91 8.19
C ARG A 274 13.21 -10.66 8.17
N ALA A 275 13.79 -10.41 7.00
CA ALA A 275 15.22 -10.23 6.85
C ALA A 275 15.61 -8.79 7.18
N LEU A 276 15.60 -8.40 8.46
CA LEU A 276 15.88 -7.03 8.90
C LEU A 276 17.27 -6.52 8.47
N SER A 277 18.26 -7.42 8.38
CA SER A 277 19.62 -7.09 7.91
C SER A 277 19.73 -6.94 6.38
N ALA A 278 18.77 -7.46 5.62
CA ALA A 278 18.68 -7.27 4.19
C ALA A 278 17.96 -5.95 3.90
N GLY A 279 18.76 -4.87 3.83
CA GLY A 279 18.27 -3.55 3.46
C GLY A 279 17.76 -3.50 2.02
N ASP A 280 16.71 -2.71 1.81
CA ASP A 280 16.18 -2.46 0.48
C ASP A 280 17.21 -1.65 -0.33
N GLN A 281 17.30 -1.93 -1.63
CA GLN A 281 18.15 -1.18 -2.56
C GLN A 281 17.28 -0.39 -3.51
N VAL A 282 17.76 0.77 -3.95
CA VAL A 282 17.03 1.59 -4.90
C VAL A 282 17.98 2.23 -5.89
N SER A 283 17.54 2.33 -7.13
CA SER A 283 18.18 3.09 -8.20
C SER A 283 17.20 4.08 -8.80
N ILE A 284 17.71 5.20 -9.27
CA ILE A 284 16.91 6.19 -9.99
C ILE A 284 16.91 5.79 -11.46
N ARG A 285 15.74 5.40 -11.99
CA ARG A 285 15.57 5.09 -13.40
C ARG A 285 15.59 6.36 -14.24
N LYS A 286 14.84 7.36 -13.80
CA LYS A 286 14.76 8.68 -14.41
C LYS A 286 14.40 9.69 -13.33
N GLY A 287 14.99 10.88 -13.39
CA GLY A 287 14.62 12.01 -12.53
C GLY A 287 14.46 13.29 -13.32
N MET A 288 13.72 14.23 -12.77
CA MET A 288 13.69 15.62 -13.20
C MET A 288 13.77 16.51 -11.96
N LYS A 289 14.29 17.73 -12.15
CA LYS A 289 14.37 18.72 -11.08
C LYS A 289 14.15 20.11 -11.61
N ILE A 290 13.64 20.96 -10.73
CA ILE A 290 13.52 22.38 -10.92
C ILE A 290 14.03 23.05 -9.64
N THR A 291 14.93 24.01 -9.81
CA THR A 291 15.59 24.68 -8.70
C THR A 291 15.57 26.18 -8.94
N ASP A 292 15.02 26.93 -7.99
CA ASP A 292 15.14 28.37 -7.89
C ASP A 292 15.94 28.68 -6.61
N VAL A 293 17.26 28.48 -6.71
CA VAL A 293 18.18 28.58 -5.58
C VAL A 293 19.33 29.52 -5.93
N THR A 294 19.53 30.56 -5.13
CA THR A 294 20.72 31.43 -5.25
C THR A 294 21.94 30.76 -4.60
N THR A 295 23.15 31.13 -5.01
CA THR A 295 24.42 30.61 -4.41
C THR A 295 24.57 30.91 -2.91
N GLU A 296 23.80 31.86 -2.37
CA GLU A 296 23.73 32.14 -0.92
C GLU A 296 22.76 31.23 -0.16
N ASP A 297 21.88 30.54 -0.88
CA ASP A 297 20.86 29.64 -0.36
C ASP A 297 21.25 28.15 -0.48
N THR A 298 22.13 27.80 -1.41
CA THR A 298 22.64 26.43 -1.64
C THR A 298 23.37 25.83 -0.43
N VAL A 299 23.93 26.64 0.47
CA VAL A 299 24.62 26.16 1.68
C VAL A 299 23.64 25.52 2.69
N MET A 300 22.33 25.70 2.51
CA MET A 300 21.32 25.43 3.53
C MET A 300 20.34 24.29 3.22
N VAL A 301 20.49 23.60 2.07
CA VAL A 301 19.62 22.45 1.71
C VAL A 301 20.41 21.15 1.60
N LYS A 302 21.20 20.88 2.64
CA LYS A 302 21.72 19.54 2.93
C LYS A 302 20.93 19.01 4.11
N LEU A 303 19.63 18.89 3.93
CA LEU A 303 18.70 18.30 4.90
C LEU A 303 18.72 16.79 4.65
N ARG A 304 18.50 15.96 5.69
CA ARG A 304 18.35 14.49 5.53
C ARG A 304 17.00 14.18 4.89
N SER A 305 16.82 14.72 3.70
CA SER A 305 15.73 14.49 2.80
C SER A 305 16.25 13.63 1.66
N GLY A 306 15.39 12.75 1.16
CA GLY A 306 15.77 11.90 0.05
C GLY A 306 15.02 10.59 0.01
N ILE A 307 15.34 9.86 -1.05
CA ILE A 307 14.79 8.55 -1.34
C ILE A 307 15.07 7.55 -0.20
N TYR A 308 16.27 7.59 0.39
CA TYR A 308 16.62 6.69 1.49
C TYR A 308 15.71 6.87 2.72
N THR A 309 15.40 8.11 3.10
CA THR A 309 14.44 8.39 4.17
C THR A 309 13.10 7.72 3.87
N SER A 310 12.63 7.80 2.63
CA SER A 310 11.36 7.16 2.21
C SER A 310 11.37 5.64 2.40
N LEU A 311 12.49 4.97 2.12
CA LEU A 311 12.64 3.53 2.39
C LEU A 311 12.67 3.21 3.89
N SER A 312 13.30 4.08 4.70
CA SER A 312 13.36 3.91 6.16
C SER A 312 11.99 4.09 6.85
N LEU A 313 11.05 4.77 6.19
CA LEU A 313 9.68 4.97 6.68
C LEU A 313 8.77 3.76 6.47
N ASP A 314 9.25 2.68 5.85
CA ASP A 314 8.59 1.38 5.96
C ASP A 314 8.76 0.83 7.38
N VAL A 315 7.90 1.29 8.31
CA VAL A 315 7.99 0.99 9.74
C VAL A 315 7.90 -0.51 10.01
N VAL A 316 7.13 -1.24 9.20
CA VAL A 316 7.03 -2.70 9.28
C VAL A 316 8.28 -3.40 8.76
N LYS A 317 9.10 -2.78 7.91
CA LYS A 317 10.41 -3.37 7.56
C LYS A 317 11.49 -2.98 8.58
N ASN A 318 11.46 -1.74 9.04
CA ASN A 318 12.58 -1.14 9.77
C ASN A 318 12.46 -1.22 11.30
N ARG A 319 11.28 -1.54 11.85
CA ARG A 319 11.05 -1.70 13.30
C ARG A 319 11.59 -0.51 14.12
N PRO A 320 11.05 0.70 13.91
CA PRO A 320 11.38 1.83 14.78
C PRO A 320 11.02 1.50 16.24
N ASP A 321 11.46 2.34 17.18
CA ASP A 321 11.21 2.19 18.62
C ASP A 321 9.74 1.88 18.96
N PHE A 322 8.76 2.46 18.25
CA PHE A 322 7.35 2.18 18.47
C PHE A 322 6.85 0.79 17.98
N LEU A 323 7.71 0.02 17.30
CA LEU A 323 7.49 -1.35 16.81
C LEU A 323 8.67 -2.28 17.20
N SER A 324 9.46 -1.91 18.21
CA SER A 324 10.58 -2.70 18.70
C SER A 324 10.21 -3.46 19.98
N ASP A 325 11.05 -4.41 20.40
CA ASP A 325 10.84 -5.15 21.65
C ASP A 325 10.94 -4.25 22.91
N GLU A 326 11.59 -3.08 22.80
CA GLU A 326 11.72 -2.08 23.88
C GLU A 326 10.46 -1.24 24.07
N PHE A 327 9.50 -1.37 23.15
CA PHE A 327 8.27 -0.58 23.12
C PHE A 327 7.56 -0.44 24.48
N PRO A 328 7.32 -1.53 25.24
CA PRO A 328 6.56 -1.45 26.50
C PRO A 328 7.27 -0.63 27.58
N GLU A 329 8.59 -0.43 27.47
CA GLU A 329 9.36 0.39 28.41
C GLU A 329 9.24 1.88 28.06
N LEU A 330 9.12 2.20 26.77
CA LEU A 330 9.22 3.55 26.23
C LEU A 330 7.87 4.26 26.06
N TYR A 331 6.78 3.51 25.86
CA TYR A 331 5.51 4.06 25.37
C TYR A 331 4.30 3.73 26.26
N ASP A 332 3.36 4.68 26.32
CA ASP A 332 1.98 4.47 26.75
C ASP A 332 1.10 4.24 25.52
N LEU A 333 0.17 3.28 25.61
CA LEU A 333 -0.79 2.92 24.56
C LEU A 333 -2.23 3.26 24.93
N GLU A 334 -3.00 3.68 23.93
CA GLU A 334 -4.43 3.93 24.08
C GLU A 334 -5.18 3.42 22.86
N PHE A 335 -6.21 2.62 23.06
CA PHE A 335 -7.19 2.33 22.01
C PHE A 335 -8.05 3.56 21.78
N THR A 336 -7.95 4.16 20.59
CA THR A 336 -8.55 5.48 20.33
C THR A 336 -9.83 5.44 19.52
N ASP A 337 -9.93 4.56 18.53
CA ASP A 337 -11.09 4.52 17.63
C ASP A 337 -11.22 3.19 16.87
N MET A 338 -12.34 3.03 16.18
CA MET A 338 -12.54 2.05 15.12
C MET A 338 -13.09 2.71 13.87
N MET A 339 -12.56 2.35 12.70
CA MET A 339 -12.95 2.95 11.43
C MET A 339 -13.00 1.93 10.30
N SER A 340 -13.74 2.24 9.24
CA SER A 340 -13.72 1.45 8.00
C SER A 340 -12.55 1.87 7.12
N TYR A 341 -11.92 0.93 6.44
CA TYR A 341 -10.99 1.21 5.36
C TYR A 341 -11.30 0.30 4.17
N GLY A 342 -12.13 0.78 3.26
CA GLY A 342 -12.77 -0.10 2.29
C GLY A 342 -13.67 -1.09 3.00
N ASP A 343 -13.47 -2.38 2.76
CA ASP A 343 -14.29 -3.45 3.32
C ASP A 343 -13.77 -3.96 4.68
N ARG A 344 -12.72 -3.31 5.22
CA ARG A 344 -12.03 -3.71 6.44
C ARG A 344 -12.48 -2.87 7.63
N LEU A 345 -12.71 -3.53 8.77
CA LEU A 345 -12.77 -2.87 10.07
C LEU A 345 -11.34 -2.67 10.60
N VAL A 346 -11.03 -1.49 11.08
CA VAL A 346 -9.68 -1.09 11.48
C VAL A 346 -9.69 -0.57 12.92
N TYR A 347 -8.86 -1.17 13.77
CA TYR A 347 -8.56 -0.66 15.11
C TYR A 347 -7.53 0.47 15.01
N VAL A 348 -7.76 1.55 15.76
CA VAL A 348 -6.82 2.68 15.83
C VAL A 348 -6.21 2.74 17.23
N ILE A 349 -4.92 2.45 17.32
CA ILE A 349 -4.16 2.49 18.57
C ILE A 349 -3.22 3.69 18.52
N SER A 350 -3.30 4.58 19.52
CA SER A 350 -2.32 5.65 19.68
C SER A 350 -1.19 5.25 20.63
N PHE A 351 0.01 5.76 20.35
CA PHE A 351 1.19 5.58 21.19
C PHE A 351 1.82 6.94 21.50
N ARG A 352 2.27 7.12 22.74
CA ARG A 352 2.98 8.32 23.19
C ARG A 352 4.11 7.93 24.12
N GLN A 353 5.28 8.54 23.96
CA GLN A 353 6.38 8.27 24.88
C GLN A 353 5.98 8.56 26.33
N LYS A 354 6.44 7.73 27.26
CA LYS A 354 6.18 7.91 28.69
C LYS A 354 6.79 9.22 29.18
N SER A 355 6.14 9.85 30.16
CA SER A 355 6.50 11.19 30.64
C SER A 355 7.92 11.31 31.22
N HIS A 356 8.53 10.21 31.66
CA HIS A 356 9.88 10.19 32.23
C HIS A 356 10.98 9.99 31.17
N ILE A 357 10.61 9.63 29.93
CA ILE A 357 11.55 9.45 28.83
C ILE A 357 11.94 10.81 28.27
N THR A 358 13.23 11.13 28.31
CA THR A 358 13.77 12.41 27.86
C THR A 358 14.33 12.38 26.44
N ASP A 359 14.57 11.18 25.90
CA ASP A 359 15.01 10.99 24.53
C ASP A 359 13.93 11.45 23.56
N LEU A 360 14.36 11.92 22.39
CA LEU A 360 13.45 12.31 21.33
C LEU A 360 12.89 11.06 20.66
N LEU A 361 11.68 10.68 21.06
CA LEU A 361 10.95 9.55 20.49
C LEU A 361 9.76 10.04 19.63
N PHE A 362 9.12 9.09 18.96
CA PHE A 362 7.92 9.35 18.19
C PHE A 362 6.67 9.44 19.09
N LYS A 363 5.58 9.90 18.51
CA LYS A 363 4.21 9.65 18.99
C LYS A 363 3.33 9.50 17.75
N GLY A 364 2.19 8.82 17.87
CA GLY A 364 1.39 8.57 16.68
C GLY A 364 0.23 7.63 16.87
N GLN A 365 -0.22 7.08 15.75
CA GLN A 365 -1.29 6.11 15.63
C GLN A 365 -0.88 4.97 14.71
N LEU A 366 -1.26 3.75 15.08
CA LEU A 366 -1.22 2.54 14.28
C LEU A 366 -2.64 2.14 13.91
N TYR A 367 -2.83 1.78 12.64
CA TYR A 367 -4.10 1.35 12.09
C TYR A 367 -4.01 -0.15 11.82
N LEU A 368 -4.67 -0.95 12.64
CA LEU A 368 -4.60 -2.41 12.59
C LEU A 368 -5.86 -2.98 11.98
N ASP A 369 -5.71 -3.82 10.97
CA ASP A 369 -6.80 -4.63 10.46
C ASP A 369 -7.40 -5.50 11.58
N GLN A 370 -8.73 -5.46 11.76
CA GLN A 370 -9.36 -6.12 12.90
C GLN A 370 -9.26 -7.66 12.85
N GLU A 371 -9.25 -8.24 11.65
CA GLU A 371 -9.22 -9.70 11.48
C GLU A 371 -7.78 -10.25 11.56
N THR A 372 -6.88 -9.64 10.80
CA THR A 372 -5.51 -10.14 10.63
C THR A 372 -4.52 -9.50 11.61
N LEU A 373 -4.85 -8.35 12.20
CA LEU A 373 -3.94 -7.46 12.93
C LEU A 373 -2.76 -6.97 12.10
N ALA A 374 -2.88 -6.96 10.77
CA ALA A 374 -1.90 -6.30 9.92
C ALA A 374 -1.94 -4.78 10.16
N ILE A 375 -0.78 -4.14 10.29
CA ILE A 375 -0.65 -2.69 10.23
C ILE A 375 -0.97 -2.24 8.80
N LEU A 376 -2.13 -1.60 8.64
CA LEU A 376 -2.60 -1.03 7.39
C LEU A 376 -2.01 0.36 7.14
N ALA A 377 -1.74 1.09 8.22
CA ALA A 377 -1.09 2.40 8.17
C ALA A 377 -0.42 2.76 9.50
N ALA A 378 0.46 3.74 9.46
CA ALA A 378 1.03 4.40 10.62
C ALA A 378 1.15 5.91 10.38
N ASP A 379 0.59 6.70 11.29
CA ASP A 379 0.79 8.15 11.38
C ASP A 379 1.68 8.44 12.57
N PHE A 380 2.80 9.15 12.38
CA PHE A 380 3.71 9.41 13.49
C PHE A 380 4.51 10.69 13.30
N GLU A 381 4.86 11.33 14.40
CA GLU A 381 5.71 12.52 14.42
C GLU A 381 6.69 12.45 15.58
N PHE A 382 7.84 13.10 15.45
CA PHE A 382 8.72 13.30 16.60
C PHE A 382 7.98 14.09 17.67
N ASN A 383 8.22 13.77 18.95
CA ASN A 383 7.62 14.50 20.05
C ASN A 383 7.86 16.01 19.92
N PRO A 384 6.81 16.83 19.69
CA PRO A 384 6.96 18.26 19.41
C PRO A 384 7.60 19.04 20.58
N GLU A 385 7.51 18.51 21.80
CA GLU A 385 8.10 19.12 22.99
C GLU A 385 9.62 18.94 23.08
N LEU A 386 10.14 17.89 22.42
CA LEU A 386 11.55 17.51 22.48
C LEU A 386 12.31 17.76 21.19
N ILE A 387 11.63 17.89 20.04
CA ILE A 387 12.26 17.98 18.71
C ILE A 387 13.28 19.12 18.57
N GLN A 388 13.10 20.22 19.32
CA GLN A 388 14.02 21.36 19.30
C GLN A 388 15.36 21.07 20.00
N ARG A 389 15.47 19.99 20.79
CA ARG A 389 16.71 19.57 21.47
C ARG A 389 17.68 18.87 20.53
N GLU A 390 17.16 18.26 19.46
CA GLU A 390 17.94 17.46 18.49
C GLU A 390 17.89 18.03 17.05
N PRO A 391 18.28 19.30 16.83
CA PRO A 391 18.23 19.91 15.49
C PRO A 391 19.16 19.23 14.47
N GLY A 392 20.17 18.49 14.95
CA GLY A 392 21.14 17.79 14.11
C GLY A 392 20.57 16.60 13.33
N LEU A 393 19.49 15.98 13.81
CA LEU A 393 18.89 14.79 13.19
C LEU A 393 18.37 15.05 11.76
N PHE A 394 17.98 16.30 11.49
CA PHE A 394 17.38 16.68 10.21
C PHE A 394 18.41 17.18 9.19
N LEU A 395 19.70 17.17 9.54
CA LEU A 395 20.77 17.80 8.76
C LEU A 395 21.78 16.76 8.25
N VAL A 396 22.13 16.86 6.96
CA VAL A 396 23.29 16.18 6.36
C VAL A 396 24.57 16.98 6.64
N SER A 397 24.48 18.32 6.67
CA SER A 397 25.59 19.18 7.13
C SER A 397 25.09 20.53 7.63
N SER A 398 25.75 21.12 8.64
CA SER A 398 25.38 22.43 9.19
C SER A 398 26.54 23.42 9.16
N SER A 399 26.29 24.68 8.76
CA SER A 399 27.26 25.76 8.92
C SER A 399 27.17 26.37 10.32
N PRO A 400 28.28 26.68 11.01
CA PRO A 400 28.28 27.41 12.28
C PRO A 400 27.61 28.80 12.21
N LYS A 401 27.38 29.32 10.99
CA LYS A 401 26.72 30.61 10.75
C LYS A 401 25.20 30.50 10.67
N ILE A 402 24.62 29.31 10.76
CA ILE A 402 23.19 29.06 10.57
C ILE A 402 22.62 28.49 11.87
N ARG A 403 21.47 29.01 12.31
CA ARG A 403 20.70 28.43 13.41
C ARG A 403 19.40 27.85 12.86
N ILE A 404 19.12 26.61 13.24
CA ILE A 404 17.95 25.86 12.78
C ILE A 404 17.13 25.48 13.99
N ARG A 405 15.81 25.57 13.87
CA ARG A 405 14.84 25.14 14.87
C ARG A 405 13.77 24.30 14.16
N PRO A 406 13.80 22.96 14.28
CA PRO A 406 12.70 22.13 13.85
C PRO A 406 11.40 22.56 14.53
N VAL A 407 10.30 22.61 13.78
CA VAL A 407 8.97 22.89 14.29
C VAL A 407 8.19 21.59 14.46
N PHE A 408 8.13 20.78 13.40
CA PHE A 408 7.59 19.42 13.44
C PHE A 408 8.24 18.58 12.34
N ALA A 409 8.22 17.26 12.51
CA ALA A 409 8.45 16.31 11.43
C ALA A 409 7.41 15.20 11.54
N ARG A 410 6.56 15.11 10.53
CA ARG A 410 5.40 14.21 10.46
C ARG A 410 5.60 13.21 9.34
N TYR A 411 5.17 12.00 9.60
CA TYR A 411 5.36 10.87 8.72
C TYR A 411 4.06 10.09 8.63
N HIS A 412 3.82 9.55 7.44
CA HIS A 412 2.71 8.68 7.15
C HIS A 412 3.22 7.51 6.32
N ALA A 413 2.79 6.29 6.65
CA ALA A 413 3.09 5.09 5.89
C ALA A 413 1.80 4.29 5.70
N ASN A 414 1.50 3.87 4.47
CA ASN A 414 0.36 3.02 4.13
C ASN A 414 0.82 1.70 3.55
N TYR A 415 0.10 0.64 3.92
CA TYR A 415 0.30 -0.71 3.44
C TYR A 415 -0.86 -1.16 2.57
N ARG A 416 -0.55 -1.92 1.53
CA ARG A 416 -1.53 -2.51 0.62
C ARG A 416 -1.34 -4.00 0.57
N GLU A 417 -2.45 -4.71 0.50
CA GLU A 417 -2.46 -6.15 0.33
C GLU A 417 -2.28 -6.52 -1.15
N MET A 418 -1.52 -7.59 -1.38
CA MET A 418 -1.41 -8.28 -2.65
C MET A 418 -1.20 -9.77 -2.40
N ASN A 419 -2.05 -10.62 -2.99
CA ASN A 419 -2.00 -12.08 -2.84
C ASN A 419 -2.02 -12.55 -1.36
N GLY A 420 -2.83 -11.91 -0.51
CA GLY A 420 -2.95 -12.26 0.91
C GLY A 420 -1.81 -11.74 1.80
N ARG A 421 -0.88 -10.93 1.26
CA ARG A 421 0.26 -10.38 2.00
C ARG A 421 0.37 -8.88 1.78
N PHE A 422 0.77 -8.16 2.81
CA PHE A 422 0.92 -6.71 2.78
C PHE A 422 2.34 -6.29 2.39
N HIS A 423 2.43 -5.15 1.71
CA HIS A 423 3.67 -4.43 1.42
C HIS A 423 3.45 -2.92 1.52
N ILE A 424 4.53 -2.19 1.74
CA ILE A 424 4.50 -0.73 1.76
C ILE A 424 3.98 -0.21 0.42
N SER A 425 3.01 0.69 0.45
CA SER A 425 2.34 1.21 -0.73
C SER A 425 2.57 2.70 -0.93
N GLN A 426 2.68 3.45 0.16
CA GLN A 426 2.92 4.87 0.13
C GLN A 426 3.64 5.29 1.41
N VAL A 427 4.54 6.26 1.27
CA VAL A 427 5.06 7.02 2.41
C VAL A 427 5.00 8.51 2.11
N ARG A 428 4.83 9.30 3.16
CA ARG A 428 4.88 10.75 3.11
C ARG A 428 5.63 11.28 4.32
N ALA A 429 6.43 12.31 4.10
CA ALA A 429 7.10 13.04 5.15
C ALA A 429 6.89 14.54 4.97
N GLU A 430 6.54 15.23 6.05
CA GLU A 430 6.54 16.67 6.12
C GLU A 430 7.47 17.14 7.22
N LEU A 431 8.33 18.12 6.91
CA LEU A 431 9.25 18.70 7.88
C LEU A 431 9.16 20.22 7.78
N GLU A 432 8.79 20.87 8.88
CA GLU A 432 8.87 22.33 9.02
C GLU A 432 10.02 22.72 9.93
N MET A 433 10.80 23.72 9.51
CA MET A 433 11.84 24.32 10.33
C MET A 433 11.95 25.82 10.14
N LYS A 434 12.39 26.50 11.20
CA LYS A 434 12.76 27.91 11.17
C LYS A 434 14.26 28.03 11.07
N VAL A 435 14.73 28.78 10.08
CA VAL A 435 16.17 28.94 9.82
C VAL A 435 16.55 30.41 9.87
N ARG A 436 17.66 30.71 10.56
CA ARG A 436 18.18 32.08 10.71
C ARG A 436 19.68 32.13 10.48
N LYS A 437 20.12 32.98 9.54
CA LYS A 437 21.55 33.25 9.29
C LYS A 437 22.11 34.20 10.37
N ARG A 438 23.40 34.06 10.69
CA ARG A 438 24.12 34.94 11.63
C ARG A 438 24.08 36.38 11.13
N ARG A 439 23.76 37.34 12.02
CA ARG A 439 23.54 38.78 11.74
C ARG A 439 22.21 39.14 11.04
N GLN A 440 21.35 38.17 10.72
CA GLN A 440 19.98 38.44 10.29
C GLN A 440 19.01 38.34 11.47
N TRP A 441 18.10 39.31 11.57
CA TRP A 441 17.10 39.39 12.65
C TRP A 441 15.86 38.54 12.34
N ILE A 442 15.49 38.46 11.06
CA ILE A 442 14.36 37.69 10.54
C ILE A 442 14.88 36.31 10.10
N GLY A 443 14.20 35.25 10.54
CA GLY A 443 14.41 33.90 10.03
C GLY A 443 13.34 33.55 9.02
N ALA A 444 13.66 32.64 8.10
CA ALA A 444 12.73 32.12 7.10
C ALA A 444 12.18 30.75 7.55
N ARG A 445 10.95 30.44 7.12
CA ARG A 445 10.37 29.11 7.32
C ARG A 445 10.65 28.24 6.11
N TYR A 446 11.11 27.03 6.39
CA TYR A 446 11.31 26.00 5.38
C TYR A 446 10.31 24.90 5.61
N HIS A 447 9.61 24.51 4.55
CA HIS A 447 8.70 23.36 4.54
C HIS A 447 9.20 22.37 3.49
N ILE A 448 9.50 21.16 3.93
CA ILE A 448 9.93 20.06 3.08
C ILE A 448 8.81 19.04 3.03
N THR A 449 8.48 18.60 1.82
CA THR A 449 7.54 17.50 1.60
C THR A 449 8.22 16.43 0.77
N ILE A 450 8.15 15.18 1.24
CA ILE A 450 8.59 13.99 0.52
C ILE A 450 7.37 13.08 0.34
N GLU A 451 7.19 12.56 -0.86
CA GLU A 451 6.14 11.60 -1.18
C GLU A 451 6.74 10.47 -2.01
N MET A 452 6.40 9.24 -1.65
CA MET A 452 6.76 8.08 -2.46
C MET A 452 5.55 7.15 -2.52
N ALA A 453 5.18 6.73 -3.73
CA ALA A 453 4.09 5.79 -3.96
C ALA A 453 4.60 4.60 -4.78
N ILE A 454 4.34 3.39 -4.31
CA ILE A 454 4.64 2.15 -5.03
C ILE A 454 3.57 1.96 -6.10
N THR A 455 3.97 2.15 -7.36
CA THR A 455 3.09 2.09 -8.53
C THR A 455 2.97 0.70 -9.13
N ASP A 456 3.97 -0.16 -8.89
CA ASP A 456 3.99 -1.55 -9.35
C ASP A 456 4.85 -2.42 -8.42
N VAL A 457 4.52 -3.70 -8.30
CA VAL A 457 5.24 -4.71 -7.50
C VAL A 457 5.21 -6.05 -8.22
N VAL A 458 6.38 -6.67 -8.35
CA VAL A 458 6.57 -8.01 -8.89
C VAL A 458 7.14 -8.92 -7.80
N PRO A 459 6.29 -9.68 -7.09
CA PRO A 459 6.73 -10.64 -6.08
C PRO A 459 7.61 -11.75 -6.65
N GLY A 460 8.56 -12.22 -5.85
CA GLY A 460 9.52 -13.28 -6.20
C GLY A 460 10.67 -12.81 -7.10
N GLU A 461 10.54 -11.66 -7.76
CA GLU A 461 11.59 -11.11 -8.61
C GLU A 461 12.75 -10.55 -7.77
N ARG A 462 13.97 -11.02 -8.09
CA ARG A 462 15.21 -10.51 -7.51
C ARG A 462 15.84 -9.49 -8.45
N LEU A 463 15.40 -8.25 -8.33
CA LEU A 463 16.04 -7.13 -9.01
C LEU A 463 17.49 -6.97 -8.52
N LYS A 464 18.44 -6.89 -9.46
CA LYS A 464 19.85 -6.65 -9.17
C LYS A 464 20.21 -5.21 -9.51
N ILE A 465 20.54 -4.44 -8.48
CA ILE A 465 21.03 -3.06 -8.66
C ILE A 465 22.55 -3.05 -8.46
N SER A 466 23.26 -2.55 -9.47
CA SER A 466 24.72 -2.44 -9.47
C SER A 466 25.17 -1.45 -8.37
N LEU A 467 26.39 -1.61 -7.83
CA LEU A 467 26.87 -0.73 -6.77
C LEU A 467 26.97 0.75 -7.20
N SER A 468 27.23 1.02 -8.48
CA SER A 468 27.31 2.39 -9.01
C SER A 468 25.94 3.06 -9.12
N ASP A 469 24.88 2.27 -9.32
CA ASP A 469 23.54 2.78 -9.56
C ASP A 469 22.70 2.87 -8.27
N ARG A 470 23.22 2.33 -7.16
CA ARG A 470 22.56 2.38 -5.86
C ARG A 470 22.55 3.80 -5.31
N VAL A 471 21.36 4.27 -4.97
CA VAL A 471 21.17 5.48 -4.18
C VAL A 471 21.82 5.29 -2.82
N ARG A 472 22.69 6.24 -2.47
CA ARG A 472 23.35 6.28 -1.16
C ARG A 472 22.48 7.00 -0.13
N PRO A 473 22.65 6.71 1.19
CA PRO A 473 21.90 7.40 2.25
C PRO A 473 22.11 8.92 2.28
N ASP A 474 23.23 9.41 1.77
CA ASP A 474 23.61 10.82 1.69
C ASP A 474 23.30 11.47 0.34
N LEU A 475 22.61 10.76 -0.57
CA LEU A 475 22.23 11.31 -1.88
C LEU A 475 21.21 12.44 -1.70
N VAL A 476 21.52 13.59 -2.31
CA VAL A 476 20.62 14.74 -2.42
C VAL A 476 20.09 14.79 -3.84
N MET A 477 18.76 14.75 -4.00
CA MET A 477 18.11 14.74 -5.32
C MET A 477 18.37 16.04 -6.10
N ALA A 478 18.39 17.18 -5.42
CA ALA A 478 18.70 18.48 -6.01
C ALA A 478 20.11 18.55 -6.63
N ASP A 479 21.06 17.77 -6.12
CA ASP A 479 22.44 17.74 -6.61
C ASP A 479 22.63 16.80 -7.81
N GLN A 480 21.63 15.98 -8.16
CA GLN A 480 21.73 15.06 -9.29
C GLN A 480 21.69 15.81 -10.64
N PRO A 481 22.42 15.35 -11.67
CA PRO A 481 22.55 16.03 -12.96
C PRO A 481 21.31 15.82 -13.86
N PHE A 482 20.10 15.81 -13.29
CA PHE A 482 18.86 15.69 -14.06
C PHE A 482 18.47 17.03 -14.69
N GLU A 483 17.91 16.95 -15.89
CA GLU A 483 17.30 18.07 -16.60
C GLU A 483 15.77 17.88 -16.64
N PHE A 484 15.04 18.98 -16.86
CA PHE A 484 13.60 18.93 -17.08
C PHE A 484 13.28 18.26 -18.43
N ASP A 485 12.37 17.30 -18.42
CA ASP A 485 11.90 16.60 -19.63
C ASP A 485 10.35 16.58 -19.64
N PRO A 486 9.67 17.26 -20.57
CA PRO A 486 8.21 17.26 -20.63
C PRO A 486 7.61 15.89 -21.00
N ALA A 487 8.39 14.98 -21.61
CA ALA A 487 7.99 13.60 -21.87
C ALA A 487 8.34 12.63 -20.71
N PHE A 488 8.82 13.17 -19.58
CA PHE A 488 9.40 12.44 -18.45
C PHE A 488 8.61 11.20 -18.03
N TRP A 489 7.29 11.34 -17.91
CA TRP A 489 6.43 10.35 -17.28
C TRP A 489 6.15 9.10 -18.10
N GLY A 490 6.37 9.14 -19.42
CA GLY A 490 6.15 8.02 -20.34
C GLY A 490 4.92 7.17 -19.98
N ILE A 491 5.15 5.89 -19.68
CA ILE A 491 4.12 4.89 -19.35
C ILE A 491 3.81 4.76 -17.84
N HIS A 492 4.54 5.41 -16.94
CA HIS A 492 4.42 5.17 -15.50
C HIS A 492 3.26 5.94 -14.84
N ASN A 493 2.62 5.35 -13.83
CA ASN A 493 1.66 6.08 -13.00
C ASN A 493 2.37 7.13 -12.14
N THR A 494 1.69 8.24 -11.90
CA THR A 494 2.26 9.43 -11.26
C THR A 494 1.22 10.05 -10.35
N ILE A 495 1.68 10.78 -9.33
CA ILE A 495 0.80 11.65 -8.55
C ILE A 495 0.63 12.95 -9.33
N GLU A 496 -0.59 13.46 -9.49
CA GLU A 496 -0.78 14.76 -10.16
C GLU A 496 -0.18 15.89 -9.32
N PRO A 497 0.51 16.88 -9.92
CA PRO A 497 0.99 18.05 -9.19
C PRO A 497 -0.19 18.93 -8.74
N GLU A 498 -0.06 19.56 -7.56
CA GLU A 498 -1.03 20.53 -7.08
C GLU A 498 -1.09 21.78 -7.99
N ALA A 499 -2.20 22.52 -7.97
CA ALA A 499 -2.34 23.76 -8.74
C ALA A 499 -1.21 24.77 -8.43
N SER A 500 -0.91 24.98 -7.15
CA SER A 500 0.16 25.89 -6.72
C SER A 500 1.55 25.51 -7.26
N LEU A 501 1.78 24.20 -7.38
CA LEU A 501 3.00 23.65 -7.96
C LEU A 501 2.99 23.84 -9.48
N ARG A 502 1.89 23.50 -10.17
CA ARG A 502 1.74 23.74 -11.62
C ARG A 502 2.01 25.21 -12.00
N GLU A 503 1.48 26.16 -11.23
CA GLU A 503 1.74 27.60 -11.42
C GLU A 503 3.20 27.98 -11.15
N ALA A 504 3.85 27.35 -10.16
CA ALA A 504 5.27 27.57 -9.91
C ALA A 504 6.14 26.99 -11.05
N LEU A 505 5.80 25.80 -11.54
CA LEU A 505 6.47 25.15 -12.66
C LEU A 505 6.40 26.01 -13.93
N GLN A 506 5.21 26.55 -14.26
CA GLN A 506 5.02 27.44 -15.40
C GLN A 506 5.88 28.72 -15.31
N ARG A 507 5.95 29.33 -14.12
CA ARG A 507 6.79 30.52 -13.90
C ARG A 507 8.27 30.23 -14.12
N ILE A 508 8.74 29.07 -13.68
CA ILE A 508 10.15 28.68 -13.81
C ILE A 508 10.47 28.25 -15.25
N GLU A 509 9.53 27.60 -15.94
CA GLU A 509 9.67 27.28 -17.36
C GLU A 509 9.80 28.56 -18.21
N HIS A 510 8.97 29.56 -17.93
CA HIS A 510 9.03 30.85 -18.63
C HIS A 510 10.37 31.57 -18.39
N SER A 511 10.88 31.59 -17.16
CA SER A 511 12.16 32.25 -16.86
C SER A 511 13.37 31.53 -17.47
N LEU A 512 13.33 30.20 -17.58
CA LEU A 512 14.39 29.42 -18.24
C LEU A 512 14.43 29.64 -19.76
N LEU A 513 13.28 29.91 -20.39
CA LEU A 513 13.20 30.26 -21.80
C LEU A 513 13.76 31.67 -22.07
N GLU A 514 13.45 32.64 -21.21
CA GLU A 514 13.98 34.02 -21.32
C GLU A 514 15.51 34.10 -21.14
N ILE A 515 16.13 33.18 -20.40
CA ILE A 515 17.60 33.13 -20.21
C ILE A 515 18.32 32.51 -21.42
N ARG A 516 17.60 31.81 -22.30
CA ARG A 516 18.14 31.16 -23.51
C ARG A 516 18.05 32.02 -24.77
N GLU A 517 17.35 33.16 -24.72
CA GLU A 517 17.37 34.24 -25.72
C GLU A 517 18.42 35.31 -25.35
#